data_AF-A0A517P225-F1
#
_entry.id   AF-A0A517P225-F1
#
_cell.length_a   1.000
_cell.length_b   1.000
_cell.length_c   1.000
_cell.angle_alpha   90.00
_cell.angle_beta   90.00
_cell.angle_gamma   90.00
#
_symmetry.space_group_name_H-M   'P 1'
#
loop_
_entity.id
_entity.type
_entity.pdbx_description
1 polymer ?
#
loop_
_entity_poly.entity_id
_entity_poly.type
_entity_poly.pdbx_seq_one_letter_code
_entity_poly.pdbx_strand_id
1 'polypeptide(L)'
;MTMMNWMTSFKGISLATIAAMAIGLSGCNKDQVTSDGAADPVAATNVDHSHGGWWCVEHGVPEEECALCDKSLVSKFKEDGDWCDEHDRPESQCFICSPARFDKFAMRYEAKTGQKPPQPEE
;
A
#
# COMPACT_ATOMS: atom_id res chain seq x y z
N MET A 1 12.84 14.00 -33.92
CA MET A 1 12.83 13.20 -35.17
C MET A 1 14.04 12.29 -35.08
N THR A 2 13.97 10.97 -35.04
CA THR A 2 13.20 10.00 -35.84
C THR A 2 13.23 8.69 -35.03
N MET A 3 12.09 8.20 -34.54
CA MET A 3 11.32 7.12 -35.15
C MET A 3 12.12 5.81 -35.34
N MET A 4 11.77 4.86 -34.47
CA MET A 4 11.69 3.41 -34.61
C MET A 4 12.78 2.67 -35.40
N ASN A 5 13.51 1.82 -34.67
CA ASN A 5 14.07 0.58 -35.20
C ASN A 5 13.50 -0.62 -34.43
N TRP A 6 13.47 -1.76 -35.12
CA TRP A 6 13.22 -3.13 -34.63
C TRP A 6 11.73 -3.58 -34.62
N MET A 7 11.15 -4.02 -35.74
CA MET A 7 11.43 -5.24 -36.52
C MET A 7 11.06 -6.52 -35.75
N THR A 8 9.78 -6.70 -35.44
CA THR A 8 9.22 -8.00 -35.02
C THR A 8 8.65 -8.75 -36.22
N SER A 9 9.42 -9.73 -36.65
CA SER A 9 9.02 -10.75 -37.62
C SER A 9 7.93 -11.64 -37.03
N PHE A 10 6.68 -11.51 -37.49
CA PHE A 10 5.67 -12.55 -37.36
C PHE A 10 5.21 -12.98 -38.76
N LYS A 11 5.66 -14.18 -39.13
CA LYS A 11 5.24 -14.91 -40.34
C LYS A 11 3.73 -15.12 -40.24
N GLY A 12 3.02 -14.73 -41.30
CA GLY A 12 1.57 -14.69 -41.32
C GLY A 12 0.89 -16.05 -41.30
N ILE A 13 -0.42 -16.02 -41.04
CA ILE A 13 -1.43 -16.98 -41.50
C ILE A 13 -2.74 -16.17 -41.69
N SER A 14 -3.17 -16.15 -42.96
CA SER A 14 -4.52 -16.07 -43.53
C SER A 14 -5.71 -15.42 -42.79
N LEU A 15 -6.24 -14.39 -43.46
CA LEU A 15 -7.59 -14.28 -44.04
C LEU A 15 -8.84 -14.77 -43.27
N ALA A 16 -9.82 -13.84 -43.22
CA ALA A 16 -11.27 -14.03 -43.09
C ALA A 16 -11.77 -14.39 -41.67
N THR A 17 -12.85 -13.83 -41.10
CA THR A 17 -14.00 -13.14 -41.68
C THR A 17 -14.76 -12.36 -40.60
N ILE A 18 -15.40 -11.30 -41.06
CA ILE A 18 -16.39 -10.39 -40.47
C ILE A 18 -17.45 -11.05 -39.58
N ALA A 19 -17.79 -10.43 -38.45
CA ALA A 19 -19.18 -10.30 -37.99
C ALA A 19 -19.31 -9.17 -36.95
N ALA A 20 -19.93 -8.06 -37.37
CA ALA A 20 -20.39 -6.99 -36.50
C ALA A 20 -21.58 -7.48 -35.65
N MET A 21 -21.57 -7.21 -34.35
CA MET A 21 -22.76 -7.22 -33.51
C MET A 21 -22.90 -5.86 -32.84
N ALA A 22 -23.95 -5.15 -33.24
CA ALA A 22 -24.35 -3.85 -32.74
C ALA A 22 -24.86 -3.98 -31.29
N ILE A 23 -24.33 -3.16 -30.40
CA ILE A 23 -24.83 -2.98 -29.04
C ILE A 23 -25.90 -1.89 -29.08
N GLY A 24 -27.14 -2.27 -28.80
CA GLY A 24 -28.24 -1.34 -28.58
C GLY A 24 -28.88 -1.64 -27.22
N LEU A 25 -28.51 -0.89 -26.19
CA LEU A 25 -29.24 -0.84 -24.93
C LEU A 25 -29.63 0.62 -24.68
N SER A 26 -30.87 0.95 -25.01
CA SER A 26 -31.58 2.10 -24.44
C SER A 26 -32.34 1.62 -23.21
N GLY A 27 -31.91 2.05 -22.03
CA GLY A 27 -32.58 1.79 -20.75
C GLY A 27 -32.33 2.92 -19.76
N CYS A 28 -33.41 3.60 -19.36
CA CYS A 28 -33.42 4.72 -18.42
C CYS A 28 -33.05 4.31 -16.99
N ASN A 29 -32.19 5.15 -16.39
CA ASN A 29 -32.20 5.69 -15.03
C ASN A 29 -33.06 4.98 -13.96
N LYS A 30 -32.39 4.32 -13.00
CA LYS A 30 -32.80 4.26 -11.60
C LYS A 30 -31.59 4.02 -10.69
N ASP A 31 -31.37 4.96 -9.79
CA ASP A 31 -30.45 4.99 -8.66
C ASP A 31 -30.39 3.66 -7.90
N GLN A 32 -29.20 3.12 -7.64
CA GLN A 32 -28.84 2.49 -6.37
C GLN A 32 -27.34 2.14 -6.30
N VAL A 33 -26.66 2.88 -5.42
CA VAL A 33 -25.58 2.49 -4.52
C VAL A 33 -24.87 1.17 -4.86
N THR A 34 -23.68 1.31 -5.42
CA THR A 34 -22.61 0.31 -5.27
C THR A 34 -21.38 1.06 -4.75
N SER A 35 -21.09 0.82 -3.47
CA SER A 35 -19.76 1.01 -2.93
C SER A 35 -18.84 0.08 -3.70
N ASP A 36 -18.14 0.61 -4.69
CA ASP A 36 -16.92 0.02 -5.18
C ASP A 36 -15.95 1.16 -5.39
N GLY A 37 -15.11 1.36 -4.36
CA GLY A 37 -14.00 2.29 -4.38
C GLY A 37 -13.12 1.97 -5.58
N ALA A 38 -13.22 2.81 -6.60
CA ALA A 38 -12.17 2.98 -7.56
C ALA A 38 -10.88 3.25 -6.76
N ALA A 39 -9.88 2.40 -6.97
CA ALA A 39 -8.52 2.65 -6.54
C ALA A 39 -8.02 3.91 -7.26
N ASP A 40 -8.32 5.06 -6.68
CA ASP A 40 -7.65 6.31 -6.96
C ASP A 40 -6.24 6.19 -6.37
N PRO A 41 -5.18 6.59 -7.09
CA PRO A 41 -3.86 6.69 -6.49
C PRO A 41 -3.94 7.79 -5.44
N VAL A 42 -4.14 7.41 -4.18
CA VAL A 42 -4.16 8.36 -3.07
C VAL A 42 -2.80 9.06 -3.08
N ALA A 43 -2.80 10.30 -3.58
CA ALA A 43 -1.73 11.22 -3.30
C ALA A 43 -1.62 11.30 -1.78
N ALA A 44 -0.42 11.07 -1.23
CA ALA A 44 -0.13 11.07 0.19
C ALA A 44 -0.23 12.49 0.81
N THR A 45 -1.35 13.17 0.61
CA THR A 45 -1.64 14.50 1.15
C THR A 45 -2.79 14.48 2.16
N ASN A 46 -3.49 13.35 2.31
CA ASN A 46 -4.40 13.10 3.43
C ASN A 46 -3.94 11.83 4.13
N VAL A 47 -2.94 12.00 5.00
CA VAL A 47 -2.54 10.95 5.93
C VAL A 47 -3.67 10.82 6.96
N ASP A 48 -4.56 9.85 6.72
CA ASP A 48 -5.62 9.50 7.64
C ASP A 48 -4.98 8.99 8.94
N HIS A 49 -5.18 9.74 10.04
CA HIS A 49 -4.74 9.34 11.39
C HIS A 49 -5.74 8.37 12.03
N SER A 50 -6.68 7.82 11.25
CA SER A 50 -7.54 6.75 11.73
C SER A 50 -6.77 5.43 11.72
N HIS A 51 -6.93 4.63 12.77
CA HIS A 51 -6.47 3.23 12.83
C HIS A 51 -7.20 2.30 11.82
N GLY A 52 -7.84 2.85 10.79
CA GLY A 52 -8.47 2.12 9.68
C GLY A 52 -7.54 1.90 8.48
N GLY A 53 -6.36 2.54 8.47
CA GLY A 53 -5.33 2.36 7.46
C GLY A 53 -4.46 1.12 7.68
N TRP A 54 -3.51 0.88 6.76
CA TRP A 54 -2.51 -0.19 6.91
C TRP A 54 -1.22 0.29 7.62
N TRP A 55 -1.05 1.61 7.79
CA TRP A 55 0.16 2.25 8.31
C TRP A 55 -0.18 3.13 9.51
N CYS A 56 0.53 2.91 10.62
CA CYS A 56 0.43 3.72 11.82
C CYS A 56 1.37 4.93 11.69
N VAL A 57 0.78 6.12 11.59
CA VAL A 57 1.52 7.37 11.38
C VAL A 57 2.28 7.77 12.64
N GLU A 58 1.63 7.66 13.80
CA GLU A 58 2.18 8.01 15.10
C GLU A 58 3.45 7.21 15.42
N HIS A 59 3.41 5.90 15.14
CA HIS A 59 4.47 4.96 15.54
C HIS A 59 5.38 4.49 14.40
N GLY A 60 5.10 4.85 13.15
CA GLY A 60 5.98 4.61 12.01
C GLY A 60 6.15 3.14 11.61
N VAL A 61 5.12 2.32 11.83
CA VAL A 61 5.09 0.89 11.52
C VAL A 61 3.72 0.49 10.91
N PRO A 62 3.59 -0.66 10.23
CA PRO A 62 2.28 -1.16 9.83
C PRO A 62 1.35 -1.33 11.04
N GLU A 63 0.07 -0.97 10.88
CA GLU A 63 -0.92 -1.05 11.98
C GLU A 63 -1.00 -2.46 12.58
N GLU A 64 -0.97 -3.49 11.74
CA GLU A 64 -1.01 -4.89 12.14
C GLU A 64 0.24 -5.38 12.91
N GLU A 65 1.33 -4.62 12.86
CA GLU A 65 2.59 -4.92 13.57
C GLU A 65 2.83 -3.95 14.74
N CYS A 66 1.99 -2.93 14.91
CA CYS A 66 2.19 -1.86 15.88
C CYS A 66 1.84 -2.32 17.31
N ALA A 67 2.83 -2.75 18.09
CA ALA A 67 2.60 -3.15 19.48
C ALA A 67 2.23 -1.97 20.41
N LEU A 68 2.37 -0.74 19.92
CA LEU A 68 1.90 0.45 20.63
C LEU A 68 0.38 0.64 20.49
N CYS A 69 -0.19 0.32 19.32
CA CYS A 69 -1.64 0.33 19.07
C CYS A 69 -2.32 -1.00 19.47
N ASP A 70 -1.75 -2.15 19.07
CA ASP A 70 -2.26 -3.47 19.42
C ASP A 70 -1.43 -4.11 20.55
N LYS A 71 -1.92 -3.96 21.78
CA LYS A 71 -1.28 -4.52 22.98
C LYS A 71 -1.29 -6.05 23.03
N SER A 72 -2.08 -6.73 22.18
CA SER A 72 -2.05 -8.20 22.09
C SER A 72 -0.72 -8.73 21.55
N LEU A 73 0.02 -7.90 20.79
CA LEU A 73 1.33 -8.25 20.23
C LEU A 73 2.46 -8.24 21.26
N VAL A 74 2.29 -7.55 22.40
CA VAL A 74 3.35 -7.32 23.39
C VAL A 74 3.92 -8.62 23.94
N SER A 75 3.07 -9.59 24.31
CA SER A 75 3.53 -10.87 24.84
C SER A 75 4.43 -11.60 23.85
N LYS A 76 4.06 -11.60 22.56
CA LYS A 76 4.85 -12.22 21.51
C LYS A 76 6.23 -11.57 21.36
N PHE A 77 6.30 -10.23 21.33
CA PHE A 77 7.59 -9.53 21.23
C PHE A 77 8.49 -9.79 22.44
N LYS A 78 7.92 -9.85 23.66
CA LYS A 78 8.67 -10.21 24.87
C LYS A 78 9.18 -11.65 24.84
N GLU A 79 8.35 -12.60 24.42
CA GLU A 79 8.74 -14.01 24.26
C GLU A 79 9.83 -14.20 23.21
N ASP A 80 9.78 -13.43 22.11
CA ASP A 80 10.78 -13.42 21.04
C ASP A 80 12.09 -12.70 21.46
N GLY A 81 12.15 -12.09 22.66
CA GLY A 81 13.29 -11.31 23.14
C GLY A 81 13.47 -9.96 22.43
N ASP A 82 12.46 -9.50 21.69
CA ASP A 82 12.43 -8.25 20.95
C ASP A 82 11.71 -7.18 21.77
N TRP A 83 12.21 -6.87 22.96
CA TRP A 83 11.58 -5.90 23.87
C TRP A 83 12.59 -4.88 24.41
N CYS A 84 12.23 -3.60 24.32
CA CYS A 84 12.95 -2.50 24.92
C CYS A 84 12.28 -2.13 26.25
N ASP A 85 12.89 -2.47 27.38
CA ASP A 85 12.32 -2.17 28.70
C ASP A 85 12.33 -0.67 29.05
N GLU A 86 13.26 0.11 28.49
CA GLU A 86 13.36 1.55 28.76
C GLU A 86 12.21 2.35 28.14
N HIS A 87 11.66 1.86 27.02
CA HIS A 87 10.67 2.58 26.21
C HIS A 87 9.38 1.79 25.98
N ASP A 88 9.18 0.68 26.70
CA ASP A 88 7.97 -0.15 26.69
C ASP A 88 7.42 -0.49 25.29
N ARG A 89 8.33 -0.79 24.35
CA ARG A 89 8.01 -1.11 22.95
C ARG A 89 8.94 -2.18 22.41
N PRO A 90 8.57 -2.88 21.31
CA PRO A 90 9.46 -3.86 20.71
C PRO A 90 10.81 -3.24 20.35
N GLU A 91 11.91 -3.95 20.61
CA GLU A 91 13.26 -3.40 20.37
C GLU A 91 13.43 -3.05 18.88
N SER A 92 12.89 -3.86 17.98
CA SER A 92 12.83 -3.64 16.54
C SER A 92 12.01 -2.41 16.11
N GLN A 93 11.09 -1.95 16.96
CA GLN A 93 10.25 -0.76 16.75
C GLN A 93 10.68 0.42 17.64
N CYS A 94 11.76 0.28 18.43
CA CYS A 94 12.24 1.33 19.31
C CYS A 94 13.18 2.27 18.55
N PHE A 95 12.60 3.32 17.96
CA PHE A 95 13.32 4.35 17.20
C PHE A 95 14.04 5.36 18.11
N ILE A 96 13.67 5.41 19.39
CA ILE A 96 14.34 6.24 20.39
C ILE A 96 15.75 5.71 20.68
N CYS A 97 15.89 4.39 20.90
CA CYS A 97 17.21 3.76 21.08
C CYS A 97 18.03 3.70 19.79
N SER A 98 17.37 3.53 18.63
CA SER A 98 18.04 3.50 17.34
C SER A 98 17.13 3.99 16.21
N PRO A 99 17.26 5.26 15.79
CA PRO A 99 16.45 5.83 14.72
C PRO A 99 16.55 5.06 13.40
N ALA A 100 17.69 4.42 13.13
CA ALA A 100 17.92 3.62 11.91
C ALA A 100 16.99 2.40 11.79
N ARG A 101 16.35 1.95 12.88
CA ARG A 101 15.35 0.86 12.82
C ARG A 101 14.12 1.25 12.02
N PHE A 102 13.82 2.55 11.91
CA PHE A 102 12.73 3.06 11.09
C PHE A 102 12.95 2.78 9.59
N ASP A 103 14.21 2.74 9.12
CA ASP A 103 14.54 2.59 7.71
C ASP A 103 13.91 1.33 7.09
N LYS A 104 13.85 0.22 7.84
CA LYS A 104 13.20 -1.02 7.38
C LYS A 104 11.72 -0.80 7.07
N PHE A 105 11.01 -0.09 7.94
CA PHE A 105 9.58 0.18 7.78
C PHE A 105 9.35 1.23 6.69
N ALA A 106 10.20 2.26 6.63
CA ALA A 106 10.16 3.27 5.58
C ALA A 106 10.38 2.68 4.19
N MET A 107 11.33 1.76 4.02
CA MET A 107 11.53 1.04 2.77
C MET A 107 10.31 0.22 2.37
N ARG A 108 9.63 -0.43 3.32
CA ARG A 108 8.39 -1.18 3.05
C ARG A 108 7.27 -0.23 2.61
N TYR A 109 7.17 0.93 3.24
CA TYR A 109 6.20 1.95 2.87
C TYR A 109 6.48 2.48 1.45
N GLU A 110 7.71 2.90 1.17
CA GLU A 110 8.13 3.36 -0.15
C GLU A 110 7.88 2.31 -1.24
N ALA A 111 8.16 1.03 -0.95
CA ALA A 111 7.90 -0.06 -1.89
C ALA A 111 6.41 -0.23 -2.21
N LYS A 112 5.52 0.10 -1.26
CA LYS A 112 4.06 -0.05 -1.42
C LYS A 112 3.40 1.19 -2.05
N THR A 113 3.89 2.38 -1.72
CA THR A 113 3.25 3.67 -2.07
C THR A 113 4.01 4.47 -3.12
N GLY A 114 5.29 4.16 -3.36
CA GLY A 114 6.19 4.96 -4.18
C GLY A 114 6.66 6.27 -3.53
N GLN A 115 6.32 6.51 -2.26
CA GLN A 115 6.64 7.74 -1.53
C GLN A 115 7.23 7.44 -0.16
N LYS A 116 8.02 8.37 0.39
CA LYS A 116 8.53 8.25 1.77
C LYS A 116 7.38 8.31 2.78
N PRO A 117 7.41 7.49 3.86
CA PRO A 117 6.41 7.62 4.91
C PRO A 117 6.54 8.97 5.62
N PRO A 118 5.47 9.44 6.28
CA PRO A 118 5.58 10.48 7.29
C PRO A 118 6.54 10.00 8.41
N GLN A 119 7.21 10.95 9.07
CA GLN A 119 8.02 10.63 10.24
C GLN A 119 7.10 10.27 11.42
N PRO A 120 7.46 9.27 12.25
CA PRO A 120 6.74 8.97 13.47
C PRO A 120 6.78 10.15 14.43
N GLU A 121 5.70 10.32 15.18
CA GLU A 121 5.50 11.45 16.11
C GLU A 121 5.89 11.09 17.55
N GLU A 122 6.04 9.79 17.87
CA GLU A 122 6.34 9.25 19.22
C GLU A 122 7.48 8.21 19.33
#